data_AF-A0A4S2IYQ3-F1
#
_entry.id   AF-A0A4S2IYQ3-F1
#
_cell.length_a   1.000
_cell.length_b   1.000
_cell.length_c   1.000
_cell.angle_alpha   90.00
_cell.angle_beta   90.00
_cell.angle_gamma   90.00
#
_symmetry.space_group_name_H-M   'P 1'
#
loop_
_entity.id
_entity.type
_entity.pdbx_description
1 polymer ?
#
loop_
_entity_poly.entity_id
_entity_poly.type
_entity_poly.pdbx_seq_one_letter_code
_entity_poly.pdbx_strand_id
1 'polypeptide(L)'
;MVEKITEKAGHPVPESDGRDNRLSGLGALTGIAVGVGTGAAVALLHRAGVRPPGRLGGPVTGALAMVLTDIPIAGLGISDPRTWSLADWTADALPHLAYGLVTYGLISAAHRHR
;
A
#
# COMPACT_ATOMS: atom_id res chain seq x y z
N MET A 1 -11.23 -1.32 6.81
CA MET A 1 -11.21 -1.80 5.41
C MET A 1 -11.70 -3.22 5.29
N VAL A 2 -10.98 -4.19 5.88
CA VAL A 2 -11.31 -5.62 5.79
C VAL A 2 -12.75 -5.92 6.19
N GLU A 3 -13.23 -5.34 7.29
CA GLU A 3 -14.62 -5.49 7.74
C GLU A 3 -15.65 -5.17 6.66
N LYS A 4 -15.58 -3.98 6.03
CA LYS A 4 -16.47 -3.62 4.92
C LYS A 4 -16.33 -4.55 3.70
N ILE A 5 -15.14 -5.12 3.47
CA ILE A 5 -14.93 -6.10 2.39
C ILE A 5 -15.63 -7.41 2.73
N THR A 6 -15.45 -7.92 3.94
CA THR A 6 -16.03 -9.19 4.38
C THR A 6 -17.55 -9.09 4.47
N GLU A 7 -18.10 -7.96 4.91
CA GLU A 7 -19.52 -7.64 4.84
C GLU A 7 -20.05 -7.66 3.40
N LYS A 8 -19.42 -6.93 2.48
CA LYS A 8 -19.82 -6.88 1.06
C LYS A 8 -19.70 -8.25 0.37
N ALA A 9 -18.77 -9.08 0.81
CA ALA A 9 -18.59 -10.45 0.31
C ALA A 9 -19.62 -11.44 0.87
N GLY A 10 -20.51 -11.03 1.78
CA GLY A 10 -21.49 -11.91 2.42
C GLY A 10 -20.89 -12.82 3.51
N HIS A 11 -19.68 -12.52 3.97
CA HIS A 11 -18.94 -13.30 4.95
C HIS A 11 -18.45 -12.42 6.11
N PRO A 12 -19.35 -11.71 6.83
CA PRO A 12 -18.95 -10.83 7.91
C PRO A 12 -18.13 -11.58 8.96
N VAL A 13 -17.16 -10.90 9.56
CA VAL A 13 -16.39 -11.51 10.65
C VAL A 13 -17.34 -11.73 11.83
N PRO A 14 -17.46 -12.96 12.37
CA PRO A 14 -18.43 -13.24 13.42
C PRO A 14 -18.22 -12.36 14.66
N GLU A 15 -19.32 -11.92 15.26
CA GLU A 15 -19.34 -11.30 16.58
C GLU A 15 -18.91 -12.34 17.62
N SER A 16 -17.71 -12.18 18.17
CA SER A 16 -17.16 -13.05 19.21
C SER A 16 -16.06 -12.35 19.98
N ASP A 17 -15.66 -12.94 21.11
CA ASP A 17 -14.41 -12.60 21.76
C ASP A 17 -13.24 -12.68 20.76
N GLY A 18 -12.42 -11.63 20.73
CA GLY A 18 -11.27 -11.53 19.82
C GLY A 18 -11.59 -11.09 18.38
N ARG A 19 -12.81 -10.66 18.07
CA ARG A 19 -13.18 -10.09 16.75
C ARG A 19 -12.21 -8.98 16.29
N ASP A 20 -11.91 -8.03 17.17
CA ASP A 20 -11.03 -6.90 16.84
C ASP A 20 -9.60 -7.34 16.54
N ASN A 21 -9.11 -8.39 17.24
CA ASN A 21 -7.81 -8.98 16.94
C ASN A 21 -7.79 -9.64 15.56
N ARG A 22 -8.88 -10.31 15.15
CA ARG A 22 -9.00 -10.87 13.79
C ARG A 22 -9.04 -9.78 12.73
N LEU A 23 -9.82 -8.73 12.94
CA LEU A 23 -9.91 -7.59 12.02
C LEU A 23 -8.56 -6.88 11.89
N SER A 24 -7.87 -6.65 13.01
CA SER A 24 -6.52 -6.08 13.05
C SER A 24 -5.51 -6.97 12.32
N GLY A 25 -5.51 -8.28 12.60
CA GLY A 25 -4.64 -9.25 11.93
C GLY A 25 -4.87 -9.32 10.42
N LEU A 26 -6.12 -9.36 9.97
CA LEU A 26 -6.45 -9.31 8.54
C LEU A 26 -6.04 -7.97 7.91
N GLY A 27 -6.19 -6.86 8.64
CA GLY A 27 -5.69 -5.55 8.22
C GLY A 27 -4.19 -5.57 7.99
N ALA A 28 -3.42 -6.10 8.94
CA ALA A 28 -1.97 -6.24 8.83
C ALA A 28 -1.56 -7.13 7.64
N LEU A 29 -2.22 -8.28 7.45
CA LEU A 29 -1.97 -9.16 6.31
C LEU A 29 -2.25 -8.47 4.98
N THR A 30 -3.31 -7.66 4.91
CA THR A 30 -3.63 -6.90 3.69
C THR A 30 -2.56 -5.85 3.40
N GLY A 31 -2.07 -5.14 4.42
CA GLY A 31 -0.95 -4.21 4.27
C GLY A 31 0.33 -4.89 3.78
N ILE A 32 0.65 -6.07 4.30
CA ILE A 32 1.78 -6.89 3.83
C ILE A 32 1.58 -7.29 2.36
N ALA A 33 0.39 -7.76 1.99
CA ALA A 33 0.10 -8.14 0.61
C ALA A 33 0.26 -6.97 -0.37
N VAL A 34 -0.22 -5.77 -0.02
CA VAL A 34 -0.04 -4.55 -0.82
C VAL A 34 1.45 -4.20 -0.94
N GLY A 35 2.20 -4.23 0.15
CA GLY A 35 3.64 -3.96 0.13
C GLY A 35 4.44 -4.96 -0.72
N VAL A 36 4.21 -6.26 -0.55
CA VAL A 36 4.89 -7.29 -1.36
C VAL A 36 4.50 -7.17 -2.84
N GLY A 37 3.21 -6.99 -3.12
CA GLY A 37 2.69 -6.83 -4.48
C GLY A 37 3.26 -5.61 -5.19
N THR A 38 3.35 -4.47 -4.50
CA THR A 38 3.94 -3.23 -5.04
C THR A 38 5.41 -3.44 -5.40
N GLY A 39 6.21 -3.99 -4.48
CA GLY A 39 7.62 -4.28 -4.73
C GLY A 39 7.83 -5.25 -5.90
N ALA A 40 7.02 -6.31 -5.97
CA ALA A 40 7.07 -7.28 -7.07
C ALA A 40 6.72 -6.63 -8.42
N ALA A 41 5.66 -5.82 -8.48
CA ALA A 41 5.27 -5.11 -9.70
C ALA A 41 6.37 -4.15 -10.17
N VAL A 42 6.96 -3.36 -9.25
CA VAL A 42 8.05 -2.44 -9.57
C VAL A 42 9.29 -3.20 -10.06
N ALA A 43 9.63 -4.34 -9.45
CA ALA A 43 10.75 -5.16 -9.89
C ALA A 43 10.54 -5.73 -11.31
N LEU A 44 9.32 -6.19 -11.61
CA LEU A 44 8.96 -6.67 -12.96
C LEU A 44 9.04 -5.56 -14.00
N LEU A 45 8.54 -4.35 -13.69
CA LEU A 45 8.66 -3.18 -14.56
C LEU A 45 10.12 -2.79 -14.81
N HIS A 46 10.93 -2.79 -13.75
CA HIS A 46 12.35 -2.48 -13.84
C HIS A 46 13.12 -3.50 -14.69
N ARG A 47 12.74 -4.79 -14.60
CA ARG A 47 13.24 -5.87 -15.46
C ARG A 47 12.79 -5.71 -16.92
N ALA A 48 11.58 -5.23 -17.16
CA ALA A 48 11.05 -4.94 -18.50
C ALA A 48 11.62 -3.67 -19.14
N GLY A 49 12.51 -2.94 -18.43
CA GLY A 49 13.19 -1.74 -18.95
C GLY A 49 12.54 -0.42 -18.54
N VAL A 50 11.43 -0.44 -17.80
CA VAL A 50 10.80 0.77 -17.25
C VAL A 50 11.55 1.18 -15.99
N ARG A 51 12.48 2.12 -16.15
CA ARG A 51 13.38 2.56 -15.08
C ARG A 51 13.31 4.08 -14.94
N PRO A 52 12.40 4.59 -14.11
CA PRO A 52 12.36 6.01 -13.80
C PRO A 52 13.75 6.51 -13.34
N PRO A 53 14.15 7.74 -13.69
CA PRO A 53 15.41 8.30 -13.20
C PRO A 53 15.44 8.25 -11.66
N GLY A 54 16.60 7.97 -11.08
CA GLY A 54 16.71 7.55 -9.67
C GLY A 54 16.08 8.49 -8.64
N ARG A 55 15.96 9.78 -8.95
CA ARG A 55 15.29 10.78 -8.10
C ARG A 55 13.76 10.64 -8.07
N LEU A 56 13.16 10.08 -9.11
CA LEU A 56 11.71 9.92 -9.27
C LEU A 56 11.22 8.50 -8.94
N GLY A 57 12.05 7.48 -9.12
CA GLY A 57 11.62 6.09 -8.95
C GLY A 57 11.12 5.75 -7.55
N GLY A 58 11.80 6.25 -6.50
CA GLY A 58 11.36 6.08 -5.12
C GLY A 58 10.02 6.77 -4.81
N PRO A 59 9.90 8.10 -5.06
CA PRO A 59 8.63 8.81 -4.90
C PRO A 59 7.47 8.21 -5.70
N VAL A 60 7.68 7.81 -6.96
CA VAL A 60 6.65 7.16 -7.78
C VAL A 60 6.24 5.81 -7.18
N THR A 61 7.19 5.03 -6.66
CA THR A 61 6.89 3.76 -5.99
C THR A 61 6.08 3.99 -4.71
N GLY A 62 6.42 5.03 -3.94
CA GLY A 62 5.66 5.40 -2.75
C GLY A 62 4.25 5.87 -3.07
N ALA A 63 4.10 6.72 -4.09
CA ALA A 63 2.80 7.15 -4.58
C ALA A 63 1.94 5.98 -5.09
N LEU A 64 2.56 5.00 -5.77
CA LEU A 64 1.87 3.77 -6.16
C LEU A 64 1.36 2.99 -4.94
N ALA A 65 2.20 2.81 -3.91
CA ALA A 65 1.81 2.13 -2.68
C ALA A 65 0.63 2.85 -1.99
N MET A 66 0.71 4.17 -1.86
CA MET A 66 -0.33 5.02 -1.29
C MET A 66 -1.64 4.91 -2.07
N VAL A 67 -1.59 4.97 -3.40
CA VAL A 67 -2.77 4.81 -4.25
C VAL A 67 -3.42 3.43 -4.08
N LEU A 68 -2.61 2.38 -3.96
CA LEU A 68 -3.10 1.00 -3.77
C LEU A 68 -3.78 0.80 -2.41
N THR A 69 -3.41 1.55 -1.38
CA THR A 69 -4.08 1.53 -0.07
C THR A 69 -5.31 2.44 -0.02
N ASP A 70 -5.25 3.61 -0.65
CA ASP A 70 -6.25 4.66 -0.49
C ASP A 70 -7.46 4.48 -1.41
N ILE A 71 -7.28 3.99 -2.64
CA ILE A 71 -8.40 3.76 -3.57
C ILE A 71 -9.45 2.82 -2.95
N PRO A 72 -9.08 1.65 -2.37
CA PRO A 72 -10.05 0.80 -1.70
C PRO A 72 -10.74 1.47 -0.52
N ILE A 73 -10.00 2.24 0.30
CA ILE A 73 -10.55 2.98 1.44
C ILE A 73 -11.61 3.99 0.98
N ALA A 74 -11.31 4.75 -0.08
CA ALA A 74 -12.22 5.70 -0.69
C ALA A 74 -13.44 5.02 -1.33
N GLY A 75 -13.22 3.96 -2.12
CA GLY A 75 -14.29 3.22 -2.79
C GLY A 75 -15.23 2.48 -1.83
N LEU A 76 -14.75 2.16 -0.63
CA LEU A 76 -15.57 1.58 0.45
C LEU A 76 -16.24 2.66 1.33
N GLY A 77 -16.02 3.95 1.06
CA GLY A 77 -16.54 5.06 1.86
C GLY A 77 -16.08 4.99 3.31
N ILE A 78 -14.83 4.56 3.54
CA ILE A 78 -14.22 4.50 4.87
C ILE A 78 -13.59 5.86 5.20
N SER A 79 -12.94 6.46 4.22
CA SER A 79 -12.35 7.80 4.28
C SER A 79 -12.34 8.41 2.87
N ASP A 80 -12.20 9.72 2.73
CA ASP A 80 -12.03 10.39 1.43
C ASP A 80 -10.74 11.24 1.44
N PRO A 81 -9.70 10.85 0.70
CA PRO A 81 -8.45 11.62 0.62
C PRO A 81 -8.65 13.07 0.17
N ARG A 82 -9.75 13.38 -0.52
CA ARG A 82 -10.07 14.74 -0.97
C ARG A 82 -10.50 15.65 0.17
N THR A 83 -10.94 15.10 1.30
CA THR A 83 -11.40 15.87 2.47
C THR A 83 -10.40 15.87 3.61
N TRP A 84 -9.26 15.19 3.45
CA TRP A 84 -8.21 15.10 4.46
C TRP A 84 -7.61 16.47 4.78
N SER A 85 -7.29 16.67 6.06
CA SER A 85 -6.46 17.80 6.45
C SER A 85 -5.03 17.62 5.92
N LEU A 86 -4.24 18.70 5.94
CA LEU A 86 -2.82 18.62 5.60
C LEU A 86 -2.06 17.65 6.53
N ALA A 87 -2.47 17.57 7.80
CA ALA A 87 -1.87 16.66 8.76
C ALA A 87 -2.16 15.19 8.40
N ASP A 88 -3.40 14.86 8.01
CA ASP A 88 -3.78 13.52 7.57
C ASP A 88 -3.01 13.10 6.31
N TRP A 89 -2.94 14.01 5.33
CA TRP A 89 -2.13 13.81 4.13
C TRP A 89 -0.66 13.55 4.45
N THR A 90 -0.09 14.30 5.38
CA THR A 90 1.32 14.16 5.75
C THR A 90 1.57 12.85 6.49
N ALA A 91 0.67 12.49 7.42
CA ALA A 91 0.74 11.26 8.19
C ALA A 91 0.62 10.01 7.31
N ASP A 92 -0.13 10.10 6.21
CA ASP A 92 -0.24 9.01 5.25
C ASP A 92 0.90 9.00 4.22
N ALA A 93 1.22 10.15 3.61
CA ALA A 93 2.21 10.20 2.53
C ALA A 93 3.64 9.91 3.01
N LEU A 94 4.04 10.35 4.21
CA LEU A 94 5.42 10.18 4.69
C LEU A 94 5.84 8.70 4.81
N PRO A 95 5.08 7.82 5.50
CA PRO A 95 5.38 6.39 5.51
C PRO A 95 5.44 5.77 4.12
N HIS A 96 4.51 6.10 3.23
CA HIS A 96 4.48 5.57 1.86
C HIS A 96 5.68 6.02 1.03
N LEU A 97 6.11 7.28 1.15
CA LEU A 97 7.32 7.79 0.52
C LEU A 97 8.57 7.08 1.03
N ALA A 98 8.71 6.89 2.34
CA ALA A 98 9.83 6.16 2.93
C ALA A 98 9.89 4.72 2.41
N TYR A 99 8.74 4.03 2.40
CA TYR A 99 8.60 2.70 1.82
C TYR A 99 9.03 2.67 0.34
N GLY A 100 8.57 3.64 -0.46
CA GLY A 100 8.87 3.74 -1.88
C GLY A 100 10.36 3.96 -2.19
N LEU A 101 11.00 4.87 -1.44
CA LEU A 101 12.43 5.15 -1.55
C LEU A 101 13.28 3.91 -1.27
N VAL A 102 12.98 3.19 -0.18
CA VAL A 102 13.70 1.96 0.19
C VAL A 102 13.49 0.87 -0.85
N THR A 103 12.23 0.62 -1.22
CA THR A 103 11.86 -0.46 -2.17
C THR A 103 12.51 -0.25 -3.53
N TYR A 104 12.38 0.96 -4.10
CA TYR A 104 12.99 1.29 -5.38
C TYR A 104 14.52 1.25 -5.32
N GLY A 105 15.11 1.71 -4.22
CA GLY A 105 16.55 1.67 -3.99
C GLY A 105 17.11 0.25 -4.01
N LEU A 106 16.45 -0.68 -3.31
CA LEU A 106 16.83 -2.10 -3.28
C LEU A 106 16.72 -2.75 -4.66
N ILE A 107 15.63 -2.53 -5.38
CA ILE A 107 15.42 -3.06 -6.74
C ILE A 107 16.49 -2.53 -7.69
N SER A 108 16.74 -1.22 -7.66
CA SER A 108 17.75 -0.57 -8.49
C SER A 108 19.16 -1.09 -8.19
N ALA A 109 19.49 -1.32 -6.92
CA ALA A 109 20.77 -1.88 -6.50
C ALA A 109 20.94 -3.32 -6.97
N ALA A 110 19.93 -4.18 -6.75
CA ALA A 110 19.95 -5.58 -7.17
C ALA A 110 20.13 -5.73 -8.69
N HIS A 111 19.56 -4.82 -9.47
CA HIS A 111 19.74 -4.81 -10.92
C HIS A 111 21.13 -4.38 -11.40
N ARG A 112 21.88 -3.59 -10.63
CA ARG A 112 23.26 -3.19 -11.00
C ARG A 112 24.28 -4.30 -10.80
N HIS A 113 23.95 -5.31 -9.99
CA HIS A 113 24.83 -6.43 -9.65
C HIS A 113 24.51 -7.71 -10.45
N ARG A 114 23.67 -7.63 -11.47
CA ARG A 114 23.37 -8.70 -12.43
C ARG A 114 23.89 -8.32 -13.80
#